data_AF-A0A957PS28-F1
#
_entry.id   AF-A0A957PS28-F1
#
_cell.length_a   1.000
_cell.length_b   1.000
_cell.length_c   1.000
_cell.angle_alpha   90.00
_cell.angle_beta   90.00
_cell.angle_gamma   90.00
#
_symmetry.space_group_name_H-M   'P 1'
#
loop_
_entity.id
_entity.type
_entity.pdbx_description
1 polymer ?
#
loop_
_entity_poly.entity_id
_entity_poly.type
_entity_poly.pdbx_seq_one_letter_code
_entity_poly.pdbx_strand_id
1 'polypeptide(L)'
;MKTHRKHILLLAFMLIFVMACRLYSCDSKKVATLDNQFIDCKSYSENFTGFGYTCTFACPDGELISVDVPDSSIRGSSSSLNLDVLQKQNCTAALSATEEPTEEPTEEPTEAPTEALTEEAATDPLLQPYLTGDATFCNLTDSFINFTIAENAPVVSASSLNVTLGGQPLKCNVPASNLGILTCVFQPGTSFPAQVSLSIDGSEVNNFSFDGGICVYSDPPPPPTDDEVEPPLDPCAGVLTPTPSCP
;
A
#
# COMPACT_ATOMS: atom_id res chain seq x y z
N MET A 1 -33.92 39.27 21.41
CA MET A 1 -34.01 38.07 20.53
C MET A 1 -33.33 38.24 19.16
N LYS A 2 -33.30 39.42 18.52
CA LYS A 2 -32.74 39.59 17.16
C LYS A 2 -31.20 39.47 17.06
N THR A 3 -30.47 39.80 18.12
CA THR A 3 -29.00 39.75 18.20
C THR A 3 -28.45 38.33 18.34
N HIS A 4 -29.16 37.45 19.05
CA HIS A 4 -28.72 36.07 19.30
C HIS A 4 -28.68 35.22 18.02
N ARG A 5 -29.62 35.44 17.11
CA ARG A 5 -29.70 34.73 15.81
C ARG A 5 -28.57 35.12 14.86
N LYS A 6 -28.08 36.37 14.92
CA LYS A 6 -26.93 36.82 14.11
C LYS A 6 -25.62 36.20 14.58
N HIS A 7 -25.41 36.07 15.89
CA HIS A 7 -24.19 35.43 16.41
C HIS A 7 -24.12 33.93 16.14
N ILE A 8 -25.25 33.23 16.22
CA ILE A 8 -25.32 31.80 15.87
C ILE A 8 -24.98 31.59 14.38
N LEU A 9 -25.49 32.46 13.49
CA LEU A 9 -25.21 32.36 12.06
C LEU A 9 -23.74 32.67 11.72
N LEU A 10 -23.14 33.63 12.42
CA LEU A 10 -21.73 34.00 12.25
C LEU A 10 -20.79 32.90 12.76
N LEU A 11 -21.12 32.27 13.89
CA LEU A 11 -20.39 31.11 14.40
C LEU A 11 -20.51 29.89 13.49
N ALA A 12 -21.70 29.63 12.94
CA ALA A 12 -21.90 28.54 11.99
C ALA A 12 -21.09 28.76 10.69
N PHE A 13 -21.05 30.00 10.19
CA PHE A 13 -20.26 30.32 9.00
C PHE A 13 -18.75 30.22 9.25
N MET A 14 -18.27 30.67 10.41
CA MET A 14 -16.88 30.48 10.83
C MET A 14 -16.52 29.00 10.96
N LEU A 15 -17.40 28.16 11.54
CA LEU A 15 -17.18 26.72 11.65
C LEU A 15 -17.12 26.04 10.28
N ILE A 16 -17.99 26.41 9.34
CA ILE A 16 -17.95 25.89 7.96
C ILE A 16 -16.65 26.30 7.26
N PHE A 17 -16.21 27.54 7.45
CA PHE A 17 -14.97 28.03 6.85
C PHE A 17 -13.73 27.31 7.41
N VAL A 18 -13.70 27.07 8.72
CA VAL A 18 -12.63 26.29 9.36
C VAL A 18 -12.64 24.82 8.93
N MET A 19 -13.82 24.23 8.72
CA MET A 19 -13.95 22.86 8.23
C MET A 19 -13.52 22.70 6.76
N ALA A 20 -13.66 23.73 5.93
CA ALA A 20 -13.34 23.68 4.50
C ALA A 20 -11.90 24.08 4.16
N CYS A 21 -11.16 24.69 5.08
CA CYS A 21 -9.77 25.08 4.85
C CYS A 21 -8.82 23.91 5.12
N ARG A 22 -8.29 23.30 4.04
CA ARG A 22 -7.03 22.57 4.11
C ARG A 22 -5.92 23.54 4.52
N LEU A 23 -5.29 23.29 5.66
CA LEU A 23 -4.15 24.06 6.11
C LEU A 23 -2.90 23.42 5.49
N TYR A 24 -2.40 24.04 4.43
CA TYR A 24 -1.08 23.72 3.89
C TYR A 24 -0.01 24.32 4.80
N SER A 25 0.98 23.52 5.18
CA SER A 25 2.18 24.09 5.77
C SER A 25 2.95 24.84 4.68
N CYS A 26 3.60 25.95 5.05
CA CYS A 26 4.50 26.66 4.13
C CYS A 26 5.80 25.88 3.87
N ASP A 27 6.03 24.78 4.59
CA ASP A 27 7.20 23.93 4.42
C ASP A 27 7.02 22.96 3.25
N SER A 28 7.85 23.12 2.23
CA SER A 28 8.07 22.11 1.20
C SER A 28 9.22 21.19 1.61
N LYS A 29 9.00 19.88 1.54
CA LYS A 29 10.02 18.85 1.77
C LYS A 29 10.31 18.16 0.45
N LYS A 30 11.61 17.93 0.17
CA LYS A 30 12.05 17.05 -0.91
C LYS A 30 11.98 15.60 -0.45
N VAL A 31 11.23 14.78 -1.18
CA VAL A 31 11.10 13.34 -0.91
C VAL A 31 11.86 12.58 -1.98
N ALA A 32 12.77 11.71 -1.56
CA ALA A 32 13.50 10.84 -2.47
C ALA A 32 12.60 9.71 -2.98
N THR A 33 12.72 9.44 -4.27
CA THR A 33 12.04 8.33 -4.96
C THR A 33 12.95 7.11 -5.03
N LEU A 34 12.40 5.96 -5.43
CA LEU A 34 13.19 4.75 -5.73
C LEU A 34 14.30 5.00 -6.75
N ASP A 35 14.03 5.89 -7.70
CA ASP A 35 14.92 6.19 -8.82
C ASP A 35 15.98 7.26 -8.46
N ASN A 36 16.18 7.51 -7.16
CA ASN A 36 17.04 8.58 -6.63
C ASN A 36 16.66 10.00 -7.09
N GLN A 37 15.47 10.21 -7.65
CA GLN A 37 14.95 11.55 -7.95
C GLN A 37 14.29 12.17 -6.73
N PHE A 38 14.25 13.49 -6.65
CA PHE A 38 13.59 14.22 -5.57
C PHE A 38 12.33 14.90 -6.08
N ILE A 39 11.21 14.64 -5.41
CA ILE A 39 9.92 15.29 -5.67
C ILE A 39 9.67 16.33 -4.58
N ASP A 40 9.17 17.50 -4.97
CA ASP A 40 8.76 18.54 -4.03
C ASP A 40 7.35 18.25 -3.50
N CYS A 41 7.26 18.06 -2.19
CA CYS A 41 6.02 17.72 -1.50
C CYS A 41 5.72 18.76 -0.40
N LYS A 42 4.50 19.28 -0.37
CA LYS A 42 4.02 20.18 0.70
C LYS A 42 3.14 19.41 1.66
N SER A 43 3.44 19.48 2.95
CA SER A 43 2.57 18.85 3.93
C SER A 43 1.24 19.59 4.03
N TYR A 44 0.17 18.84 4.18
CA TYR A 44 -1.14 19.36 4.51
C TYR A 44 -1.68 18.64 5.75
N SER A 45 -2.44 19.37 6.53
CA SER A 45 -3.21 18.82 7.65
C SER A 45 -4.69 18.91 7.28
N GLU A 46 -5.37 17.76 7.28
CA GLU A 46 -6.83 17.74 7.29
C GLU A 46 -7.29 17.62 8.74
N ASN A 47 -8.19 18.52 9.14
CA ASN A 47 -8.47 18.86 10.54
C ASN A 47 -8.79 17.66 11.48
N PHE A 48 -9.14 16.48 10.97
CA PHE A 48 -9.42 15.28 11.77
C PHE A 48 -9.08 13.92 11.13
N THR A 49 -8.68 13.87 9.85
CA THR A 49 -8.51 12.62 9.09
C THR A 49 -7.05 12.19 8.92
N GLY A 50 -6.10 13.08 9.18
CA GLY A 50 -4.67 12.76 9.16
C GLY A 50 -3.81 13.86 8.56
N PHE A 51 -2.50 13.60 8.55
CA PHE A 51 -1.51 14.41 7.85
C PHE A 51 -1.16 13.73 6.53
N GLY A 52 -0.97 14.51 5.48
CA GLY A 52 -0.53 14.04 4.18
C GLY A 52 0.41 15.02 3.52
N TYR A 53 0.80 14.70 2.29
CA TYR A 53 1.63 15.58 1.47
C TYR A 53 1.03 15.68 0.07
N THR A 54 0.97 16.88 -0.46
CA THR A 54 0.71 17.11 -1.88
C THR A 54 2.06 17.19 -2.58
N CYS A 55 2.38 16.17 -3.38
CA CYS A 55 3.62 16.07 -4.14
C CYS A 55 3.40 16.56 -5.57
N THR A 56 4.33 17.37 -6.08
CA THR A 56 4.28 17.90 -7.46
C THR A 56 5.43 17.35 -8.28
N PHE A 57 5.14 16.75 -9.42
CA PHE A 57 6.12 16.15 -10.31
C PHE A 57 5.76 16.39 -11.78
N ALA A 58 6.75 16.26 -12.66
CA ALA A 58 6.57 16.39 -14.11
C ALA A 58 6.19 15.04 -14.72
N CYS A 59 5.21 15.05 -15.61
CA CYS A 59 4.87 13.97 -16.51
C CYS A 59 5.88 13.87 -17.66
N PRO A 60 5.94 12.73 -18.39
CA PRO A 60 6.85 12.57 -19.52
C PRO A 60 6.66 13.59 -20.66
N ASP A 61 5.47 14.16 -20.78
CA ASP A 61 5.13 15.25 -21.72
C ASP A 61 5.54 16.65 -21.21
N GLY A 62 6.09 16.74 -19.99
CA GLY A 62 6.50 17.97 -19.33
C GLY A 62 5.39 18.67 -18.54
N GLU A 63 4.16 18.14 -18.50
CA GLU A 63 3.08 18.69 -17.67
C GLU A 63 3.39 18.50 -16.17
N LEU A 64 3.15 19.52 -15.35
CA LEU A 64 3.31 19.40 -13.90
C LEU A 64 1.98 19.03 -13.25
N ILE A 65 1.96 17.92 -12.52
CA ILE A 65 0.77 17.45 -11.80
C ILE A 65 1.02 17.37 -10.31
N SER A 66 -0.04 17.54 -9.52
CA SER A 66 -0.01 17.49 -8.06
C SER A 66 -0.91 16.37 -7.54
N VAL A 67 -0.37 15.51 -6.69
CA VAL A 67 -1.08 14.34 -6.14
C VAL A 67 -0.97 14.34 -4.62
N ASP A 68 -2.06 14.02 -3.95
CA ASP A 68 -2.10 13.86 -2.49
C ASP A 68 -1.66 12.45 -2.08
N VAL A 69 -0.72 12.38 -1.14
CA VAL A 69 -0.08 11.16 -0.67
C VAL A 69 -0.16 11.11 0.86
N PRO A 70 -0.59 9.99 1.47
CA PRO A 70 -0.67 9.88 2.93
C PRO A 70 0.72 9.88 3.60
N ASP A 71 0.85 10.39 4.84
CA ASP A 71 2.14 10.47 5.55
C ASP A 71 2.79 9.09 5.80
N SER A 72 1.98 8.03 5.90
CA SER A 72 2.45 6.65 5.98
C SER A 72 3.28 6.22 4.77
N SER A 73 3.04 6.82 3.60
CA SER A 73 3.80 6.57 2.38
C SER A 73 5.11 7.35 2.30
N ILE A 74 5.44 8.21 3.28
CA ILE A 74 6.68 9.03 3.28
C ILE A 74 7.56 8.77 4.52
N ARG A 75 6.99 8.38 5.68
CA ARG A 75 7.75 8.21 6.95
C ARG A 75 8.32 6.81 7.22
N GLY A 76 8.00 5.79 6.44
CA GLY A 76 8.59 4.45 6.62
C GLY A 76 10.01 4.40 6.09
N SER A 77 10.93 3.70 6.77
CA SER A 77 12.31 3.46 6.31
C SER A 77 12.40 2.65 4.99
N SER A 78 11.26 2.25 4.41
CA SER A 78 11.08 1.57 3.13
C SER A 78 10.05 2.28 2.21
N SER A 79 9.58 3.47 2.61
CA SER A 79 8.64 4.29 1.87
C SER A 79 9.33 4.92 0.68
N SER A 80 9.23 4.26 -0.45
CA SER A 80 9.94 4.62 -1.66
C SER A 80 8.88 4.98 -2.70
N LEU A 81 8.63 6.29 -2.84
CA LEU A 81 7.73 6.80 -3.87
C LEU A 81 8.33 6.38 -5.22
N ASN A 82 7.59 5.63 -6.02
CA ASN A 82 8.01 5.31 -7.37
C ASN A 82 7.47 6.38 -8.33
N LEU A 83 8.36 7.14 -8.97
CA LEU A 83 7.93 8.24 -9.85
C LEU A 83 7.25 7.70 -11.11
N ASP A 84 7.73 6.60 -11.68
CA ASP A 84 7.16 5.97 -12.87
C ASP A 84 5.72 5.50 -12.62
N VAL A 85 5.45 4.92 -11.44
CA VAL A 85 4.09 4.52 -11.05
C VAL A 85 3.17 5.74 -10.91
N LEU A 86 3.66 6.81 -10.26
CA LEU A 86 2.89 8.04 -10.09
C LEU A 86 2.59 8.72 -11.43
N GLN A 87 3.57 8.74 -12.34
CA GLN A 87 3.40 9.25 -13.69
C GLN A 87 2.40 8.41 -14.48
N LYS A 88 2.55 7.07 -14.49
CA LYS A 88 1.62 6.18 -15.22
C LYS A 88 0.17 6.29 -14.74
N GLN A 89 -0.05 6.59 -13.46
CA GLN A 89 -1.38 6.70 -12.87
C GLN A 89 -2.04 8.06 -13.08
N ASN A 90 -1.27 9.14 -12.99
CA ASN A 90 -1.83 10.49 -12.89
C ASN A 90 -1.52 11.38 -14.11
N CYS A 91 -0.55 11.00 -14.94
CA CYS A 91 -0.34 11.62 -16.23
C CYS A 91 -1.38 11.03 -17.19
N THR A 92 -2.35 11.84 -17.58
CA THR A 92 -3.21 11.51 -18.71
C THR A 92 -2.31 11.40 -19.93
N ALA A 93 -2.10 10.18 -20.43
CA ALA A 93 -1.55 10.01 -21.76
C ALA A 93 -2.45 10.79 -22.71
N ALA A 94 -1.96 11.90 -23.25
CA ALA A 94 -2.60 12.61 -24.33
C ALA A 94 -2.62 11.69 -25.55
N LEU A 95 -3.59 10.78 -25.60
CA LEU A 95 -4.18 10.30 -26.84
C LEU A 95 -4.91 11.48 -27.47
N SER A 96 -4.15 12.40 -28.04
CA SER A 96 -4.62 13.27 -29.10
C SER A 96 -3.69 13.09 -30.28
N ALA A 97 -3.83 11.93 -30.92
CA ALA A 97 -3.73 11.89 -32.36
C ALA A 97 -4.85 12.80 -32.90
N THR A 98 -4.48 13.99 -33.37
CA THR A 98 -5.27 14.72 -34.35
C THR A 98 -4.46 14.71 -35.64
N GLU A 99 -4.97 13.95 -36.59
CA GLU A 99 -4.53 13.91 -37.98
C GLU A 99 -4.55 15.31 -38.60
N GLU A 100 -3.53 15.64 -39.39
CA GLU A 100 -3.74 16.40 -40.62
C GLU A 100 -3.16 15.59 -41.79
N PRO A 101 -3.95 15.30 -42.83
CA PRO A 101 -3.44 14.74 -44.07
C PRO A 101 -2.86 15.88 -44.90
N THR A 102 -1.58 15.78 -45.28
CA THR A 102 -1.07 16.51 -46.43
C THR A 102 -0.56 15.49 -47.43
N GLU A 103 -1.38 15.22 -48.44
CA GLU A 103 -0.95 14.57 -49.68
C GLU A 103 0.01 15.50 -50.42
N GLU A 104 1.21 15.02 -50.74
CA GLU A 104 1.82 15.27 -52.05
C GLU A 104 2.48 13.97 -52.53
N PRO A 105 2.15 13.47 -53.74
CA PRO A 105 2.82 12.32 -54.32
C PRO A 105 4.07 12.82 -55.07
N THR A 106 5.23 12.24 -54.79
CA THR A 106 6.33 12.24 -55.75
C THR A 106 7.00 10.88 -55.69
N GLU A 107 6.84 10.15 -56.78
CA GLU A 107 7.49 8.87 -57.04
C GLU A 107 9.01 9.04 -57.14
N GLU A 108 9.76 8.09 -56.58
CA GLU A 108 10.79 7.36 -57.33
C GLU A 108 11.16 6.06 -56.58
N PRO A 109 11.36 4.94 -57.30
CA PRO A 109 11.69 3.65 -56.70
C PRO A 109 13.20 3.51 -56.55
N THR A 110 13.68 3.02 -55.41
CA THR A 110 15.02 2.44 -55.31
C THR A 110 14.98 1.21 -54.42
N GLU A 111 15.38 0.09 -55.02
CA GLU A 111 15.42 -1.25 -54.45
C GLU A 111 16.47 -1.42 -53.35
N ALA A 112 16.09 -2.22 -52.33
CA ALA A 112 16.91 -3.14 -51.50
C ALA A 112 18.02 -2.53 -50.59
N PRO A 113 18.35 -3.14 -49.42
CA PRO A 113 18.20 -4.56 -49.09
C PRO A 113 17.49 -4.90 -47.78
N THR A 114 16.87 -6.08 -47.82
CA THR A 114 16.54 -7.00 -46.73
C THR A 114 17.45 -6.86 -45.50
N GLU A 115 16.93 -6.27 -44.42
CA GLU A 115 17.33 -6.60 -43.06
C GLU A 115 16.22 -7.43 -42.43
N ALA A 116 16.59 -8.64 -42.01
CA ALA A 116 15.73 -9.53 -41.28
C ALA A 116 15.34 -8.85 -39.96
N LEU A 117 14.12 -8.30 -39.90
CA LEU A 117 13.47 -8.03 -38.62
C LEU A 117 13.31 -9.39 -37.93
N THR A 118 14.15 -9.59 -36.92
CA THR A 118 13.94 -10.60 -35.89
C THR A 118 12.51 -10.44 -35.39
N GLU A 119 11.70 -11.44 -35.68
CA GLU A 119 10.38 -11.67 -35.12
C GLU A 119 10.53 -11.74 -33.60
N GLU A 120 10.36 -10.58 -32.95
CA GLU A 120 10.19 -10.51 -31.51
C GLU A 120 8.85 -11.19 -31.24
N ALA A 121 8.94 -12.47 -30.87
CA ALA A 121 7.81 -13.31 -30.60
C ALA A 121 6.87 -12.56 -29.65
N ALA A 122 5.69 -12.21 -30.16
CA ALA A 122 4.57 -11.77 -29.37
C ALA A 122 4.17 -12.94 -28.46
N THR A 123 4.86 -13.05 -27.33
CA THR A 123 4.50 -13.96 -26.26
C THR A 123 3.11 -13.56 -25.82
N ASP A 124 2.15 -14.47 -25.97
CA ASP A 124 0.78 -14.28 -25.53
C ASP A 124 0.78 -13.70 -24.09
N PRO A 125 0.24 -12.49 -23.87
CA PRO A 125 0.36 -11.77 -22.59
C PRO A 125 -0.23 -12.53 -21.39
N LEU A 126 -0.88 -13.67 -21.60
CA LEU A 126 -1.44 -14.53 -20.55
C LEU A 126 -0.48 -15.64 -20.05
N LEU A 127 0.70 -15.83 -20.64
CA LEU A 127 1.68 -16.83 -20.16
C LEU A 127 2.63 -16.30 -19.08
N GLN A 128 2.57 -15.01 -18.73
CA GLN A 128 3.43 -14.45 -17.70
C GLN A 128 2.80 -14.63 -16.30
N PRO A 129 3.60 -15.02 -15.29
CA PRO A 129 3.11 -15.17 -13.93
C PRO A 129 2.65 -13.82 -13.39
N TYR A 130 1.48 -13.81 -12.75
CA TYR A 130 0.92 -12.61 -12.12
C TYR A 130 1.63 -12.27 -10.80
N LEU A 131 2.01 -13.29 -10.03
CA LEU A 131 2.79 -13.16 -8.79
C LEU A 131 4.26 -13.55 -9.02
N THR A 132 5.19 -12.95 -8.28
CA THR A 132 6.62 -13.31 -8.36
C THR A 132 6.94 -14.66 -7.68
N GLY A 133 6.04 -15.13 -6.82
CA GLY A 133 6.28 -16.27 -5.92
C GLY A 133 6.70 -15.85 -4.51
N ASP A 134 7.08 -14.59 -4.32
CA ASP A 134 7.50 -14.06 -3.03
C ASP A 134 6.33 -13.45 -2.25
N ALA A 135 6.40 -13.58 -0.93
CA ALA A 135 5.58 -12.81 -0.01
C ALA A 135 6.44 -11.75 0.68
N THR A 136 5.90 -10.56 0.85
CA THR A 136 6.57 -9.42 1.53
C THR A 136 6.22 -9.36 3.00
N PHE A 137 5.08 -9.93 3.38
CA PHE A 137 4.59 -9.93 4.74
C PHE A 137 3.63 -11.10 4.97
N CYS A 138 3.66 -11.71 6.15
CA CYS A 138 2.71 -12.73 6.55
C CYS A 138 2.47 -12.65 8.07
N ASN A 139 1.21 -12.62 8.47
CA ASN A 139 0.82 -12.62 9.88
C ASN A 139 -0.25 -13.69 10.10
N LEU A 140 0.11 -14.68 10.90
CA LEU A 140 -0.75 -15.83 11.22
C LEU A 140 -1.87 -15.45 12.17
N THR A 141 -1.62 -14.55 13.11
CA THR A 141 -2.61 -14.07 14.10
C THR A 141 -3.78 -13.37 13.42
N ASP A 142 -3.47 -12.46 12.49
CA ASP A 142 -4.47 -11.71 11.72
C ASP A 142 -4.88 -12.44 10.43
N SER A 143 -4.27 -13.60 10.17
CA SER A 143 -4.52 -14.47 9.03
C SER A 143 -4.46 -13.75 7.67
N PHE A 144 -3.41 -12.96 7.44
CA PHE A 144 -3.19 -12.30 6.15
C PHE A 144 -1.76 -12.42 5.64
N ILE A 145 -1.63 -12.34 4.32
CA ILE A 145 -0.38 -12.44 3.57
C ILE A 145 -0.35 -11.42 2.44
N ASN A 146 0.81 -10.84 2.17
CA ASN A 146 1.05 -9.93 1.06
C ASN A 146 1.95 -10.60 0.04
N PHE A 147 1.42 -10.92 -1.13
CA PHE A 147 2.20 -11.41 -2.26
C PHE A 147 2.67 -10.26 -3.13
N THR A 148 3.84 -10.42 -3.75
CA THR A 148 4.35 -9.46 -4.74
C THR A 148 3.75 -9.75 -6.11
N ILE A 149 3.16 -8.73 -6.72
CA ILE A 149 2.68 -8.75 -8.10
C ILE A 149 3.87 -8.50 -9.03
N ALA A 150 4.00 -9.28 -10.10
CA ALA A 150 5.07 -9.13 -11.08
C ALA A 150 4.97 -7.79 -11.81
N GLU A 151 6.12 -7.18 -12.15
CA GLU A 151 6.18 -5.83 -12.74
C GLU A 151 5.40 -5.70 -14.06
N ASN A 152 5.37 -6.78 -14.85
CA ASN A 152 4.66 -6.85 -16.13
C ASN A 152 3.29 -7.54 -16.04
N ALA A 153 2.78 -7.76 -14.82
CA ALA A 153 1.47 -8.38 -14.65
C ALA A 153 0.36 -7.50 -15.27
N PRO A 154 -0.62 -8.10 -15.96
CA PRO A 154 -1.74 -7.35 -16.52
C PRO A 154 -2.53 -6.66 -15.42
N VAL A 155 -3.05 -5.46 -15.70
CA VAL A 155 -3.93 -4.76 -14.74
C VAL A 155 -5.29 -5.48 -14.74
N VAL A 156 -5.60 -6.16 -13.64
CA VAL A 156 -6.85 -6.90 -13.48
C VAL A 156 -7.61 -6.44 -12.24
N SER A 157 -8.93 -6.61 -12.26
CA SER A 157 -9.76 -6.33 -11.09
C SER A 157 -9.49 -7.37 -9.99
N ALA A 158 -9.52 -6.97 -8.72
CA ALA A 158 -9.37 -7.94 -7.63
C ALA A 158 -10.48 -9.02 -7.64
N SER A 159 -11.65 -8.71 -8.20
CA SER A 159 -12.78 -9.63 -8.33
C SER A 159 -12.60 -10.73 -9.39
N SER A 160 -11.72 -10.51 -10.37
CA SER A 160 -11.40 -11.53 -11.39
C SER A 160 -10.27 -12.46 -10.96
N LEU A 161 -9.63 -12.17 -9.82
CA LEU A 161 -8.61 -13.01 -9.22
C LEU A 161 -9.25 -14.09 -8.36
N ASN A 162 -8.92 -15.35 -8.63
CA ASN A 162 -9.23 -16.47 -7.75
C ASN A 162 -7.93 -17.08 -7.25
N VAL A 163 -7.62 -16.80 -5.99
CA VAL A 163 -6.39 -17.22 -5.32
C VAL A 163 -6.72 -18.28 -4.27
N THR A 164 -5.93 -19.34 -4.24
CA THR A 164 -6.05 -20.39 -3.23
C THR A 164 -4.71 -20.63 -2.53
N LEU A 165 -4.78 -21.04 -1.27
CA LEU A 165 -3.64 -21.45 -0.45
C LEU A 165 -3.95 -22.80 0.18
N GLY A 166 -3.18 -23.84 -0.17
CA GLY A 166 -3.47 -25.22 0.24
C GLY A 166 -4.85 -25.69 -0.23
N GLY A 167 -5.33 -25.19 -1.39
CA GLY A 167 -6.66 -25.46 -1.92
C GLY A 167 -7.80 -24.69 -1.26
N GLN A 168 -7.54 -23.87 -0.24
CA GLN A 168 -8.55 -23.00 0.38
C GLN A 168 -8.61 -21.66 -0.34
N PRO A 169 -9.81 -21.17 -0.71
CA PRO A 169 -9.95 -19.87 -1.37
C PRO A 169 -9.59 -18.73 -0.43
N LEU A 170 -8.86 -17.75 -0.95
CA LEU A 170 -8.47 -16.54 -0.24
C LEU A 170 -9.35 -15.37 -0.65
N LYS A 171 -9.55 -14.42 0.27
CA LYS A 171 -10.13 -13.12 -0.07
C LYS A 171 -9.00 -12.12 -0.28
N CYS A 172 -8.77 -11.75 -1.54
CA CYS A 172 -7.67 -10.86 -1.90
C CYS A 172 -8.13 -9.48 -2.35
N ASN A 173 -7.26 -8.49 -2.18
CA ASN A 173 -7.42 -7.13 -2.67
C ASN A 173 -6.05 -6.56 -3.06
N VAL A 174 -6.01 -5.72 -4.10
CA VAL A 174 -4.84 -4.91 -4.45
C VAL A 174 -5.02 -3.56 -3.76
N PRO A 175 -4.20 -3.20 -2.75
CA PRO A 175 -4.34 -1.92 -2.06
C PRO A 175 -4.11 -0.76 -3.04
N ALA A 176 -4.97 0.26 -3.02
CA ALA A 176 -4.80 1.45 -3.84
C ALA A 176 -3.49 2.20 -3.55
N SER A 177 -2.95 2.05 -2.34
CA SER A 177 -1.67 2.61 -1.93
C SER A 177 -0.45 1.83 -2.42
N ASN A 178 -0.62 0.58 -2.88
CA ASN A 178 0.48 -0.25 -3.39
C ASN A 178 -0.06 -1.31 -4.38
N LEU A 179 0.01 -0.99 -5.67
CA LEU A 179 -0.42 -1.89 -6.74
C LEU A 179 0.54 -3.05 -7.00
N GLY A 180 1.74 -3.02 -6.42
CA GLY A 180 2.72 -4.11 -6.51
C GLY A 180 2.46 -5.23 -5.50
N ILE A 181 1.42 -5.11 -4.66
CA ILE A 181 1.10 -6.08 -3.62
C ILE A 181 -0.33 -6.59 -3.80
N LEU A 182 -0.48 -7.90 -3.71
CA LEU A 182 -1.76 -8.57 -3.52
C LEU A 182 -1.90 -8.99 -2.06
N THR A 183 -2.76 -8.30 -1.31
CA THR A 183 -3.06 -8.64 0.08
C THR A 183 -4.19 -9.65 0.12
N CYS A 184 -3.96 -10.80 0.73
CA CYS A 184 -4.92 -11.89 0.86
C CYS A 184 -5.16 -12.26 2.31
N VAL A 185 -6.42 -12.47 2.67
CA VAL A 185 -6.83 -13.03 3.97
C VAL A 185 -7.09 -14.53 3.80
N PHE A 186 -6.45 -15.34 4.64
CA PHE A 186 -6.60 -16.80 4.68
C PHE A 186 -7.34 -17.26 5.94
N GLN A 187 -7.75 -18.53 5.98
CA GLN A 187 -8.44 -19.09 7.14
C GLN A 187 -7.44 -19.49 8.23
N PRO A 188 -7.79 -19.31 9.52
CA PRO A 188 -6.96 -19.77 10.63
C PRO A 188 -6.74 -21.28 10.56
N GLY A 189 -5.55 -21.74 10.94
CA GLY A 189 -5.16 -23.15 10.86
C GLY A 189 -4.50 -23.55 9.53
N THR A 190 -4.19 -22.58 8.66
CA THR A 190 -3.35 -22.82 7.49
C THR A 190 -1.97 -23.32 7.93
N SER A 191 -1.55 -24.48 7.41
CA SER A 191 -0.21 -25.05 7.62
C SER A 191 0.68 -24.78 6.42
N PHE A 192 1.98 -24.67 6.66
CA PHE A 192 2.99 -24.51 5.62
C PHE A 192 3.96 -25.71 5.61
N PRO A 193 4.57 -26.06 4.46
CA PRO A 193 4.41 -25.43 3.15
C PRO A 193 3.01 -25.64 2.54
N ALA A 194 2.51 -24.64 1.82
CA ALA A 194 1.20 -24.66 1.17
C ALA A 194 1.33 -24.33 -0.32
N GLN A 195 0.45 -24.93 -1.14
CA GLN A 195 0.39 -24.62 -2.57
C GLN A 195 -0.38 -23.31 -2.78
N VAL A 196 0.20 -22.35 -3.49
CA VAL A 196 -0.45 -21.14 -3.97
C VAL A 196 -0.83 -21.34 -5.43
N SER A 197 -2.12 -21.26 -5.73
CA SER A 197 -2.62 -21.20 -7.11
C SER A 197 -3.40 -19.92 -7.32
N LEU A 198 -3.10 -19.19 -8.40
CA LEU A 198 -3.83 -18.00 -8.82
C LEU A 198 -4.36 -18.22 -10.24
N SER A 199 -5.65 -17.95 -10.41
CA SER A 199 -6.31 -17.98 -11.70
C SER A 199 -7.00 -16.65 -11.99
N ILE A 200 -7.00 -16.26 -13.28
CA ILE A 200 -7.66 -15.07 -13.81
C ILE A 200 -8.67 -15.55 -14.85
N ASP A 201 -9.95 -15.22 -14.65
CA ASP A 201 -11.04 -15.66 -15.53
C ASP A 201 -11.06 -17.18 -15.78
N GLY A 202 -10.65 -17.96 -14.77
CA GLY A 202 -10.60 -19.42 -14.81
C GLY A 202 -9.31 -20.02 -15.41
N SER A 203 -8.39 -19.20 -15.93
CA SER A 203 -7.08 -19.66 -16.41
C SER A 203 -6.04 -19.55 -15.30
N GLU A 204 -5.34 -20.64 -14.98
CA GLU A 204 -4.26 -20.64 -13.99
C GLU A 204 -3.02 -19.92 -14.54
N VAL A 205 -2.55 -18.89 -13.84
CA VAL A 205 -1.38 -18.07 -14.25
C VAL A 205 -0.24 -18.14 -13.23
N ASN A 206 -0.49 -18.58 -12.00
CA ASN A 206 0.55 -18.93 -11.04
C ASN A 206 0.22 -20.25 -10.34
N ASN A 207 1.27 -21.05 -10.13
CA ASN A 207 1.22 -22.26 -9.32
C ASN A 207 2.59 -22.48 -8.67
N PHE A 208 2.71 -22.20 -7.37
CA PHE A 208 3.99 -22.32 -6.65
C PHE A 208 3.79 -22.73 -5.19
N SER A 209 4.81 -23.35 -4.60
CA SER A 209 4.81 -23.73 -3.18
C SER A 209 5.36 -22.57 -2.34
N PHE A 210 4.64 -22.20 -1.29
CA PHE A 210 5.06 -21.20 -0.32
C PHE A 210 5.33 -21.86 1.03
N ASP A 211 6.53 -21.65 1.56
CA ASP A 211 7.05 -22.37 2.73
C ASP A 211 6.64 -21.77 4.09
N GLY A 212 6.06 -20.57 4.09
CA GLY A 212 5.68 -19.86 5.31
C GLY A 212 6.86 -19.31 6.11
N GLY A 213 8.08 -19.24 5.57
CA GLY A 213 9.28 -18.84 6.32
C GLY A 213 9.21 -17.45 6.94
N ILE A 214 8.41 -16.55 6.35
CA ILE A 214 8.15 -15.20 6.88
C ILE A 214 6.89 -15.10 7.76
N CYS A 215 6.12 -16.17 7.89
CA CYS A 215 4.92 -16.22 8.70
C CYS A 215 5.32 -16.50 10.15
N VAL A 216 5.68 -15.44 10.88
CA VAL A 216 6.07 -15.58 12.28
C VAL A 216 4.82 -15.78 13.12
N TYR A 217 4.71 -16.96 13.76
CA TYR A 217 3.77 -17.15 14.85
C TYR A 217 4.37 -16.50 16.10
N SER A 218 3.77 -15.42 16.59
CA SER A 218 4.05 -14.95 17.95
C SER A 218 2.99 -15.57 18.85
N ASP A 219 3.38 -16.52 19.70
CA ASP A 219 2.51 -16.96 20.79
C ASP A 219 2.01 -15.71 21.53
N PRO A 220 0.71 -15.58 21.82
CA PRO A 220 0.26 -14.54 22.73
C PRO A 220 1.04 -14.70 24.03
N PRO A 221 1.55 -13.60 24.64
CA PRO A 221 2.25 -13.70 25.91
C PRO A 221 1.34 -14.47 26.87
N PRO A 222 1.91 -15.42 27.66
CA PRO A 222 1.12 -16.17 28.61
C PRO A 222 0.32 -15.17 29.45
N PRO A 223 -0.95 -15.49 29.78
CA PRO A 223 -1.71 -14.64 30.68
C PRO A 223 -0.84 -14.36 31.90
N PRO A 224 -0.85 -13.13 32.44
CA PRO A 224 -0.11 -12.86 33.67
C PRO A 224 -0.49 -13.94 34.66
N THR A 225 0.49 -14.75 35.06
CA THR A 225 0.32 -15.60 36.23
C THR A 225 -0.11 -14.65 37.32
N ASP A 226 -1.32 -14.85 37.86
CA ASP A 226 -1.70 -14.24 39.12
C ASP A 226 -0.62 -14.70 40.10
N ASP A 227 0.39 -13.85 40.29
CA ASP A 227 1.42 -14.07 41.27
C ASP A 227 0.67 -14.23 42.59
N GLU A 228 0.84 -15.45 43.11
CA GLU A 228 0.67 -15.88 44.48
C GLU A 228 0.36 -14.69 45.41
N VAL A 229 -0.89 -14.60 45.87
CA VAL A 229 -1.27 -13.71 46.96
C VAL A 229 -0.28 -13.97 48.09
N GLU A 230 0.69 -13.07 48.24
CA GLU A 230 1.71 -13.16 49.27
C GLU A 230 0.95 -13.28 50.60
N PRO A 231 1.11 -14.39 51.35
CA PRO A 231 0.37 -14.56 52.59
C PRO A 231 0.72 -13.38 53.51
N PRO A 232 -0.26 -12.82 54.24
CA PRO A 232 -0.03 -11.64 55.05
C PRO A 232 1.16 -11.86 55.97
N LEU A 233 2.17 -10.99 55.84
CA LEU A 233 3.37 -11.00 56.68
C LEU A 233 2.93 -10.97 58.15
N ASP A 234 3.18 -12.07 58.87
CA ASP A 234 2.92 -12.17 60.29
C ASP A 234 3.85 -11.18 61.03
N PRO A 235 3.30 -10.12 61.65
CA PRO A 235 4.10 -9.07 62.29
C PRO A 235 4.87 -9.55 63.53
N CYS A 236 4.73 -10.82 63.94
CA CYS A 236 5.39 -11.38 65.11
C CYS A 236 6.65 -12.21 64.80
N ALA A 237 6.97 -12.47 63.53
CA ALA A 237 8.11 -13.32 63.17
C ALA A 237 9.44 -12.55 63.14
N GLY A 238 9.93 -12.12 64.30
CA GLY A 238 11.31 -11.62 64.34
C GLY A 238 11.77 -10.79 65.54
N VAL A 239 11.43 -11.14 66.78
CA VAL A 239 12.20 -10.62 67.94
C VAL A 239 12.29 -11.68 69.05
N LEU A 240 13.44 -12.37 69.13
CA LEU A 240 13.83 -13.12 70.33
C LEU A 240 14.41 -12.15 71.37
N THR A 241 13.55 -11.40 72.05
CA THR A 241 13.90 -10.76 73.33
C THR A 241 12.70 -10.80 74.27
N PRO A 242 12.91 -10.99 75.59
CA PRO A 242 11.82 -11.10 76.55
C PRO A 242 11.16 -9.73 76.81
N THR A 243 9.83 -9.68 76.61
CA THR A 243 8.74 -8.90 77.29
C THR A 243 9.01 -7.51 77.91
N PRO A 244 8.01 -6.59 78.07
CA PRO A 244 6.57 -6.68 77.74
C PRO A 244 5.92 -5.41 77.11
N SER A 245 4.60 -5.53 76.87
CA SER A 245 3.53 -4.50 76.76
C SER A 245 3.27 -3.82 75.41
N CYS A 246 2.27 -4.34 74.68
CA CYS A 246 1.45 -3.53 73.77
C CYS A 246 0.45 -2.68 74.59
N PRO A 247 0.26 -1.39 74.27
CA PRO A 247 -0.88 -0.60 74.71
C PRO A 247 -2.17 -0.96 73.95
#